data_AF-A0A503TDH3-F1
#
_entry.id   AF-A0A503TDH3-F1
#
_cell.length_a   1.000
_cell.length_b   1.000
_cell.length_c   1.000
_cell.angle_alpha   90.00
_cell.angle_beta   90.00
_cell.angle_gamma   90.00
#
_symmetry.space_group_name_H-M   'P 1'
#
loop_
_entity.id
_entity.type
_entity.pdbx_description
1 polymer ?
#
loop_
_entity_poly.entity_id
_entity_poly.type
_entity_poly.pdbx_seq_one_letter_code
_entity_poly.pdbx_strand_id
1 'polypeptide(L)'
;MSHDPIDTLGKATRHNMLVKVECSCGNVRYCRSADLMMVYGGGVDPLKLKFDCSRCKPSIKITLLEVHPEHLPKNLMIHKPTKVGDKITWYTERFKG
;
A
#
# COMPACT_ATOMS: atom_id res chain seq x y z
N MET A 1 21.89 -14.05 -7.40
CA MET A 1 21.22 -13.85 -6.10
C MET A 1 19.74 -14.03 -6.34
N SER A 2 19.16 -15.12 -5.84
CA SER A 2 17.71 -15.33 -5.87
C SER A 2 17.06 -14.24 -5.03
N HIS A 3 16.47 -13.23 -5.67
CA HIS A 3 15.63 -12.27 -4.95
C HIS A 3 14.46 -13.06 -4.37
N ASP A 4 14.43 -13.22 -3.04
CA ASP A 4 13.30 -13.84 -2.37
C ASP A 4 12.02 -13.09 -2.78
N PRO A 5 10.97 -13.79 -3.22
CA PRO A 5 9.75 -13.13 -3.64
C PRO A 5 9.14 -12.36 -2.47
N ILE A 6 8.72 -11.12 -2.75
CA ILE A 6 8.00 -10.27 -1.78
C ILE A 6 6.53 -10.72 -1.74
N ASP A 7 6.29 -11.78 -0.99
CA ASP A 7 4.99 -12.45 -0.82
C ASP A 7 4.22 -12.00 0.42
N THR A 8 4.80 -11.13 1.24
CA THR A 8 4.24 -10.70 2.54
C THR A 8 4.49 -9.23 2.80
N LEU A 9 3.57 -8.59 3.54
CA LEU A 9 3.72 -7.20 3.99
C LEU A 9 4.98 -7.01 4.85
N GLY A 10 5.36 -8.00 5.64
CA GLY A 10 6.59 -7.97 6.43
C GLY A 10 7.84 -7.90 5.55
N LYS A 11 7.93 -8.70 4.48
CA LYS A 11 9.02 -8.60 3.51
C LYS A 11 8.97 -7.25 2.78
N ALA A 12 7.80 -6.83 2.28
CA ALA A 12 7.64 -5.54 1.60
C ALA A 12 8.10 -4.36 2.47
N THR A 13 7.83 -4.42 3.78
CA THR A 13 8.24 -3.39 4.75
C THR A 13 9.75 -3.34 4.92
N ARG A 14 10.44 -4.50 4.98
CA ARG A 14 11.91 -4.54 5.08
C ARG A 14 12.60 -3.92 3.86
N HIS A 15 11.93 -3.96 2.70
CA HIS A 15 12.41 -3.33 1.46
C HIS A 15 11.83 -1.92 1.24
N ASN A 16 11.20 -1.32 2.25
CA ASN A 16 10.59 0.02 2.19
C ASN A 16 9.65 0.22 0.99
N MET A 17 8.85 -0.80 0.65
CA MET A 17 8.01 -0.75 -0.55
C MET A 17 6.72 0.04 -0.33
N LEU A 18 6.20 0.60 -1.42
CA LEU A 18 4.83 1.10 -1.51
C LEU A 18 3.90 0.05 -2.13
N VAL A 19 2.68 0.00 -1.65
CA VAL A 19 1.57 -0.76 -2.24
C VAL A 19 0.72 0.23 -3.04
N LYS A 20 0.74 0.11 -4.37
CA LYS A 20 -0.13 0.85 -5.28
C LYS A 20 -1.39 0.04 -5.57
N VAL A 21 -2.55 0.68 -5.43
CA VAL A 21 -3.86 0.10 -5.71
C VAL A 21 -4.56 0.94 -6.76
N GLU A 22 -5.03 0.31 -7.83
CA GLU A 22 -5.68 0.97 -8.96
C GLU A 22 -7.10 0.38 -9.16
N CYS A 23 -8.16 1.19 -9.04
CA CYS A 23 -9.50 0.82 -9.54
C CYS A 23 -9.53 1.08 -11.05
N SER A 24 -10.28 0.25 -11.78
CA SER A 24 -10.56 0.47 -13.21
C SER A 24 -11.25 1.82 -13.52
N CYS A 25 -11.83 2.51 -12.53
CA CYS A 25 -12.36 3.87 -12.69
C CYS A 25 -11.27 4.97 -12.73
N GLY A 26 -9.99 4.59 -12.65
CA GLY A 26 -8.85 5.51 -12.61
C GLY A 26 -8.49 6.00 -11.20
N ASN A 27 -9.18 5.55 -10.16
CA ASN A 27 -8.80 5.90 -8.78
C ASN A 27 -7.55 5.11 -8.35
N VAL A 28 -6.47 5.83 -8.07
CA VAL A 28 -5.19 5.26 -7.62
C VAL A 28 -4.92 5.65 -6.17
N ARG A 29 -4.49 4.70 -5.35
CA ARG A 29 -4.03 4.92 -3.98
C ARG A 29 -2.65 4.31 -3.79
N TYR A 30 -1.84 4.97 -2.97
CA TYR A 30 -0.54 4.48 -2.54
C TYR A 30 -0.57 4.33 -1.03
N CYS A 31 -0.09 3.21 -0.51
CA CYS A 31 0.04 2.95 0.93
C CYS A 31 1.47 2.52 1.22
N ARG A 32 2.02 2.88 2.37
CA ARG A 32 3.29 2.25 2.80
C ARG A 32 3.01 0.83 3.26
N SER A 33 3.89 -0.09 2.87
CA SER A 33 3.85 -1.47 3.37
C SER A 33 3.87 -1.54 4.90
N ALA A 34 4.67 -0.67 5.55
CA ALA A 34 4.74 -0.56 7.00
C ALA A 34 3.38 -0.21 7.64
N ASP A 35 2.67 0.79 7.10
CA ASP A 35 1.37 1.20 7.65
C ASP A 35 0.32 0.08 7.49
N LEU A 36 0.32 -0.60 6.34
CA LEU A 36 -0.54 -1.77 6.11
C LEU A 36 -0.19 -2.93 7.04
N MET A 37 1.10 -3.20 7.26
CA MET A 37 1.57 -4.24 8.18
C MET A 37 1.06 -4.01 9.61
N MET A 38 1.06 -2.76 10.09
CA MET A 38 0.57 -2.43 11.44
C MET A 38 -0.93 -2.70 11.62
N VAL A 39 -1.69 -2.69 10.53
CA VAL A 39 -3.16 -2.85 10.56
C VAL A 39 -3.59 -4.27 10.24
N TYR A 40 -2.98 -4.89 9.22
CA TYR A 40 -3.38 -6.21 8.71
C TYR A 40 -2.46 -7.34 9.17
N GLY A 41 -1.24 -7.05 9.64
CA GLY A 41 -0.24 -8.02 10.07
C GLY A 41 0.82 -8.33 9.01
N GLY A 42 2.02 -8.70 9.46
CA GLY A 42 3.18 -8.89 8.58
C GLY A 42 3.15 -10.16 7.72
N GLY A 43 2.38 -11.18 8.10
CA GLY A 43 2.24 -12.43 7.33
C GLY A 43 1.23 -12.36 6.19
N VAL A 44 0.57 -11.22 5.99
CA VAL A 44 -0.46 -11.05 4.96
C VAL A 44 0.19 -10.83 3.60
N ASP A 45 -0.33 -11.51 2.59
CA ASP A 45 0.02 -11.29 1.19
C ASP A 45 -0.50 -9.92 0.71
N PRO A 46 0.40 -8.98 0.33
CA PRO A 46 -0.01 -7.64 -0.08
C PRO A 46 -0.93 -7.64 -1.30
N LEU A 47 -0.82 -8.64 -2.18
CA LEU A 47 -1.61 -8.74 -3.41
C LEU A 47 -3.02 -9.30 -3.17
N LYS A 48 -3.29 -9.83 -1.97
CA LYS A 48 -4.60 -10.36 -1.57
C LYS A 48 -5.38 -9.42 -0.65
N LEU A 49 -4.85 -8.22 -0.38
CA LEU A 49 -5.55 -7.22 0.41
C LEU A 49 -6.86 -6.81 -0.28
N LYS A 50 -7.93 -6.74 0.51
CA LYS A 50 -9.22 -6.25 0.02
C LYS A 50 -9.21 -4.73 0.04
N PHE A 51 -9.31 -4.10 -1.12
CA PHE A 51 -9.49 -2.67 -1.25
C PHE A 51 -10.80 -2.37 -1.96
N ASP A 52 -11.71 -1.70 -1.25
CA ASP A 52 -12.92 -1.17 -1.86
C ASP A 52 -12.67 0.28 -2.28
N CYS A 53 -12.94 0.60 -3.53
CA CYS A 53 -12.92 1.98 -3.96
C CYS A 53 -14.19 2.69 -3.51
N SER A 54 -14.06 3.92 -2.99
CA SER A 54 -15.21 4.71 -2.57
C SER A 54 -16.03 5.27 -3.73
N ARG A 55 -15.50 5.24 -4.97
CA ARG A 55 -16.18 5.74 -6.18
C ARG A 55 -16.87 4.65 -6.99
N CYS A 56 -16.39 3.41 -6.90
CA CYS A 56 -16.69 2.30 -7.81
C CYS A 56 -16.61 0.98 -7.00
N LYS A 57 -17.34 -0.08 -7.40
CA LYS A 57 -17.07 -1.48 -6.93
C LYS A 57 -16.52 -2.47 -8.01
N PRO A 58 -15.52 -2.16 -8.86
CA PRO A 58 -14.99 -3.09 -9.85
C PRO A 58 -13.57 -3.56 -9.48
N SER A 59 -13.04 -4.47 -10.30
CA SER A 59 -11.72 -5.08 -10.18
C SER A 59 -10.61 -4.06 -9.80
N ILE A 60 -9.84 -4.42 -8.78
CA ILE A 60 -8.66 -3.68 -8.33
C ILE A 60 -7.39 -4.37 -8.80
N LYS A 61 -6.39 -3.59 -9.19
CA LYS A 61 -5.02 -4.08 -9.41
C LYS A 61 -4.13 -3.60 -8.29
N ILE A 62 -3.42 -4.51 -7.64
CA ILE A 62 -2.42 -4.20 -6.60
C ILE A 62 -1.03 -4.44 -7.18
N THR A 63 -0.12 -3.50 -6.98
CA THR A 63 1.27 -3.57 -7.41
C THR A 63 2.19 -3.15 -6.27
N LEU A 64 3.28 -3.88 -6.07
CA LEU A 64 4.36 -3.48 -5.17
C LEU A 64 5.36 -2.61 -5.92
N LEU A 65 5.72 -1.46 -5.35
CA LEU A 65 6.67 -0.53 -5.93
C LEU A 65 7.85 -0.35 -4.97
N GLU A 66 9.05 -0.49 -5.51
CA GLU A 66 10.25 -0.05 -4.83
C GLU A 66 10.28 1.49 -4.77
N VAL A 67 10.68 2.02 -3.62
CA VAL A 67 10.82 3.45 -3.42
C VAL A 67 12.19 3.87 -3.95
N HIS A 68 12.19 4.44 -5.15
CA HIS A 68 13.31 5.17 -5.71
C HIS A 68 12.93 6.66 -5.67
N PRO A 69 13.46 7.46 -4.71
CA PRO A 69 13.02 8.85 -4.49
C PRO A 69 13.03 9.73 -5.75
N GLU A 70 13.93 9.46 -6.69
CA GLU A 70 14.08 10.19 -7.96
C GLU A 70 12.96 9.91 -8.96
N HIS A 71 12.32 8.74 -8.87
CA HIS A 71 11.28 8.28 -9.79
C HIS A 71 9.86 8.47 -9.23
N LEU A 72 9.74 8.87 -7.97
CA LEU A 72 8.45 9.11 -7.35
C LEU A 72 7.98 10.56 -7.60
N PRO A 73 6.67 10.78 -7.82
CA PRO A 73 6.12 12.13 -7.90
C PRO A 73 6.43 12.94 -6.64
N LYS A 74 6.94 14.16 -6.78
CA LYS A 74 7.30 15.05 -5.65
C LYS A 74 6.13 15.31 -4.68
N ASN A 75 4.89 15.22 -5.15
CA ASN A 75 3.67 15.44 -4.37
C ASN A 75 2.85 14.15 -4.18
N LEU A 76 3.50 12.99 -4.17
CA LEU A 76 2.83 11.71 -3.98
C LEU A 76 2.04 11.72 -2.65
N MET A 77 0.76 11.37 -2.72
CA MET A 77 -0.11 11.26 -1.55
C MET A 77 -0.20 9.79 -1.10
N ILE A 78 0.17 9.55 0.16
CA ILE A 78 0.03 8.26 0.84
C ILE A 78 -1.30 8.22 1.58
N HIS A 79 -2.00 7.09 1.44
CA HIS A 79 -3.17 6.74 2.19
C HIS A 79 -2.73 5.83 3.33
N LYS A 80 -2.78 6.36 4.55
CA LYS A 80 -2.30 5.71 5.76
C LYS A 80 -3.47 5.14 6.55
N PRO A 81 -3.63 3.80 6.60
CA PRO A 81 -4.56 3.18 7.52
C PRO A 81 -3.98 3.21 8.93
N THR A 82 -4.81 3.50 9.92
CA THR A 82 -4.46 3.46 11.34
C THR A 82 -5.56 2.74 12.09
N LYS A 83 -5.18 1.80 12.95
CA LYS A 83 -6.12 1.10 13.82
C LYS A 83 -6.40 1.96 15.06
N VAL A 84 -7.66 2.36 15.24
CA VAL A 84 -8.13 3.13 16.39
C VAL A 84 -9.23 2.31 17.07
N GLY A 85 -8.87 1.62 18.15
CA GLY A 85 -9.73 0.58 18.74
C GLY A 85 -9.96 -0.57 17.74
N ASP A 86 -11.23 -0.90 17.51
CA ASP A 86 -11.64 -1.96 16.57
C ASP A 86 -11.88 -1.47 15.14
N LYS A 87 -11.67 -0.18 14.87
CA LYS A 87 -11.92 0.42 13.55
C LYS A 87 -10.61 0.80 12.86
N ILE A 88 -10.63 0.72 11.54
CA ILE A 88 -9.55 1.23 10.68
C ILE A 88 -9.97 2.61 10.17
N THR A 89 -9.21 3.63 10.54
CA THR A 89 -9.37 5.00 10.04
C THR A 89 -8.28 5.30 9.00
N TRP A 90 -8.67 5.94 7.91
CA TRP A 90 -7.75 6.27 6.81
C TRP A 90 -7.44 7.76 6.82
N TYR A 91 -6.16 8.07 6.76
CA TYR A 91 -5.64 9.43 6.64
C TYR A 91 -4.90 9.58 5.31
N THR A 92 -4.73 10.82 4.86
CA THR A 92 -3.91 11.14 3.71
C THR A 92 -2.76 12.05 4.13
N GLU A 93 -1.55 11.70 3.73
CA GLU A 93 -0.36 12.51 3.99
C GLU A 93 0.54 12.54 2.77
N ARG A 94 1.37 13.58 2.67
CA ARG A 94 2.40 13.63 1.62
C ARG A 94 3.46 12.57 1.90
N PHE A 95 3.91 11.88 0.87
CA PHE A 95 5.06 11.01 0.96
C PHE A 95 6.30 11.84 1.33
N LYS A 96 6.93 11.46 2.44
CA LYS A 96 8.25 11.91 2.84
C LYS A 96 9.13 10.68 2.72
N GLY A 97 9.95 10.65 1.67
CA GLY A 97 10.90 9.57 1.41
C GLY A 97 12.04 9.55 2.41
#